data_AF-A0A066PS31-F1
#
_entry.id   AF-A0A066PS31-F1
#
_cell.length_a   1.000
_cell.length_b   1.000
_cell.length_c   1.000
_cell.angle_alpha   90.00
_cell.angle_beta   90.00
_cell.angle_gamma   90.00
#
_symmetry.space_group_name_H-M   'P 1'
#
loop_
_entity.id
_entity.type
_entity.pdbx_description
1 polymer ?
#
loop_
_entity_poly.entity_id
_entity_poly.type
_entity_poly.pdbx_seq_one_letter_code
_entity_poly.pdbx_strand_id
1 'polypeptide(L)' 'MLGVFADFETNLRRERQLKGIAAAKTRRVYKGRKPRIDAAEVKRLRDEEGATAIGRFGIGRASVYQVLARTRR' A
#
# COMPACT_ATOMS: atom_id res chain seq x y z
N MET A 1 31.28 -25.57 -9.43
CA MET A 1 31.57 -24.45 -10.38
C MET A 1 30.34 -23.80 -11.00
N LEU A 2 29.18 -24.47 -11.14
CA LEU A 2 27.97 -23.87 -11.75
C LEU A 2 27.26 -22.80 -10.90
N GLY A 3 27.41 -22.83 -9.57
CA GLY A 3 26.79 -21.85 -8.67
C GLY A 3 27.25 -20.41 -8.89
N VAL A 4 28.52 -20.21 -9.25
CA VAL A 4 29.09 -18.86 -9.51
C VAL A 4 28.41 -18.18 -10.70
N PHE A 5 28.07 -18.97 -11.74
CA PHE A 5 27.35 -18.44 -12.90
C PHE A 5 25.88 -18.15 -12.57
N ALA A 6 25.24 -18.98 -11.76
CA ALA A 6 23.88 -18.74 -11.29
C ALA A 6 23.77 -17.44 -10.45
N ASP A 7 24.75 -17.17 -9.60
CA ASP A 7 24.82 -15.95 -8.81
C ASP A 7 25.06 -14.71 -9.67
N PHE A 8 25.96 -14.82 -10.66
CA PHE A 8 26.22 -13.73 -11.60
C PHE A 8 24.98 -13.34 -12.40
N GLU A 9 24.27 -14.31 -12.98
CA GLU A 9 23.04 -14.04 -13.71
C GLU A 9 21.94 -13.43 -12.83
N THR A 10 21.81 -13.92 -11.60
CA THR A 10 20.83 -13.40 -10.63
C THR A 10 21.11 -11.95 -10.28
N ASN A 11 22.39 -11.62 -10.04
CA ASN A 11 22.82 -10.25 -9.77
C ASN A 11 22.59 -9.34 -10.98
N LEU A 12 22.88 -9.81 -12.19
CA LEU A 12 22.64 -9.04 -13.41
C LEU A 12 21.15 -8.74 -13.64
N ARG A 13 20.26 -9.71 -13.39
CA ARG A 13 18.80 -9.51 -13.46
C ARG A 13 18.35 -8.48 -12.42
N ARG A 14 18.87 -8.57 -11.19
CA ARG A 14 18.57 -7.63 -10.10
C ARG A 14 18.98 -6.20 -10.46
N GLU A 15 20.18 -6.00 -10.98
CA GLU A 15 20.68 -4.67 -11.38
C GLU A 15 19.80 -4.03 -12.45
N ARG A 16 19.39 -4.81 -13.47
CA ARG A 16 18.49 -4.33 -14.54
C ARG A 16 17.11 -3.96 -13.98
N GLN A 17 16.57 -4.79 -13.08
CA GLN A 17 15.30 -4.51 -12.43
C GLN A 17 15.37 -3.23 -11.58
N LEU A 18 16.46 -3.03 -10.83
CA LEU A 18 16.67 -1.82 -10.03
C LEU A 18 16.70 -0.56 -10.90
N LYS A 19 17.41 -0.60 -12.04
CA LYS A 19 17.42 0.51 -13.02
C LYS A 19 16.01 0.80 -13.55
N GLY A 20 15.24 -0.23 -13.88
CA GLY A 20 13.84 -0.09 -14.31
C GLY A 20 12.93 0.51 -13.23
N ILE A 21 13.02 0.02 -11.99
CA ILE A 21 12.25 0.54 -10.86
C ILE A 21 12.61 2.02 -10.59
N ALA A 22 13.90 2.38 -10.66
CA ALA A 22 14.33 3.77 -10.50
C ALA A 22 13.70 4.68 -11.55
N ALA A 23 13.74 4.30 -12.83
CA ALA A 23 13.08 5.05 -13.90
C ALA A 23 11.55 5.18 -13.69
N ALA A 24 10.89 4.11 -13.26
CA ALA A 24 9.45 4.12 -12.99
C ALA A 24 9.07 4.96 -11.76
N LYS A 25 9.92 5.00 -10.73
CA LYS A 25 9.77 5.89 -9.57
C LYS A 25 9.90 7.35 -9.97
N THR A 26 10.89 7.71 -10.81
CA THR A 26 11.03 9.08 -11.35
C THR A 26 9.79 9.49 -12.13
N ARG A 27 9.22 8.58 -12.92
CA ARG A 27 7.95 8.79 -13.66
C ARG A 27 6.70 8.74 -12.76
N ARG A 28 6.84 8.55 -11.44
CA ARG A 28 5.74 8.46 -10.46
C ARG A 28 4.66 7.43 -10.82
N VAL A 29 5.04 6.33 -11.47
CA VAL A 29 4.09 5.27 -11.89
C VAL A 29 3.56 4.50 -10.68
N TYR A 30 4.40 4.28 -9.66
CA TYR A 30 4.01 3.58 -8.43
C TYR A 30 3.21 4.51 -7.51
N LYS A 31 1.89 4.37 -7.50
CA LYS A 31 0.96 5.12 -6.64
C LYS A 31 0.61 4.38 -5.34
N GLY A 32 1.32 3.30 -5.04
CA GLY A 32 1.01 2.39 -3.94
C GLY A 32 -0.24 1.55 -4.19
N ARG A 33 -0.71 0.87 -3.14
CA ARG A 33 -1.95 0.10 -3.20
C ARG A 33 -3.14 1.05 -3.27
N LYS A 34 -4.08 0.79 -4.17
CA LYS A 34 -5.36 1.51 -4.21
C LYS A 34 -6.05 1.38 -2.84
N PRO A 35 -6.53 2.49 -2.24
CA PRO A 35 -7.36 2.42 -1.04
C PRO A 35 -8.54 1.49 -1.29
N ARG A 36 -8.77 0.53 -0.40
CA ARG A 36 -9.94 -0.36 -0.45
C ARG A 36 -11.16 0.22 0.26
N ILE A 37 -10.95 1.29 1.01
CA ILE A 37 -11.93 1.86 1.93
C ILE A 37 -12.15 3.31 1.51
N ASP A 38 -13.42 3.69 1.36
CA ASP A 38 -13.80 5.07 1.16
C ASP A 38 -13.70 5.82 2.49
N ALA A 39 -12.83 6.84 2.51
CA ALA A 39 -12.61 7.66 3.69
C ALA A 39 -13.81 8.56 4.03
N ALA A 40 -14.60 8.96 3.02
CA ALA A 40 -15.80 9.77 3.24
C ALA A 40 -16.87 8.94 3.94
N GLU A 41 -17.09 7.71 3.48
CA GLU A 41 -18.06 6.79 4.07
C GLU A 41 -17.69 6.42 5.51
N VAL A 42 -16.41 6.14 5.78
CA VAL A 42 -15.94 5.90 7.15
C VAL A 42 -16.17 7.10 8.06
N LYS A 43 -16.04 8.33 7.54
CA LYS A 43 -16.30 9.54 8.33
C LYS A 43 -17.80 9.67 8.64
N ARG A 44 -18.67 9.49 7.65
CA ARG A 44 -20.13 9.53 7.83
C ARG A 44 -20.60 8.51 8.85
N LEU A 45 -20.20 7.25 8.68
CA LEU A 45 -20.55 6.18 9.62
C LEU A 45 -20.01 6.43 11.04
N ARG A 46 -18.88 7.13 11.19
CA ARG A 46 -18.33 7.49 12.51
C ARG A 46 -19.15 8.59 13.18
N ASP A 47 -19.71 9.50 12.40
CA ASP A 47 -20.57 10.58 12.91
C ASP A 47 -21.97 10.06 13.26
N GLU A 48 -22.47 9.05 12.54
CA GLU A 48 -23.81 8.46 12.74
C GLU A 48 -23.85 7.30 13.76
N GLU A 49 -22.93 6.34 13.69
CA GLU A 49 -22.98 5.08 14.48
C GLU A 49 -21.80 4.87 15.43
N GLY A 50 -20.75 5.70 15.31
CA GLY A 50 -19.51 5.58 16.08
C GLY A 50 -18.53 4.51 15.56
N ALA A 51 -17.25 4.65 15.90
CA ALA A 51 -16.16 3.88 15.29
C ALA A 51 -16.22 2.35 15.51
N THR A 52 -16.95 1.90 16.54
CA THR A 52 -17.12 0.46 16.83
C THR A 52 -18.09 -0.22 15.88
N ALA A 53 -19.10 0.49 15.37
CA ALA A 53 -20.09 -0.04 14.44
C ALA A 53 -19.47 -0.31 13.05
N ILE A 54 -18.55 0.57 12.59
CA ILE A 54 -17.83 0.45 11.32
C ILE A 54 -17.06 -0.88 11.19
N GLY A 55 -16.59 -1.41 12.32
CA GLY A 55 -15.91 -2.71 12.37
C GLY A 55 -16.77 -3.89 11.91
N ARG A 56 -18.11 -3.75 11.95
CA ARG A 56 -19.07 -4.80 11.53
C ARG A 56 -19.20 -4.89 10.01
N PHE A 57 -18.83 -3.84 9.26
CA PHE A 57 -18.90 -3.78 7.80
C PHE A 57 -17.72 -4.48 7.09
N GLY A 58 -17.03 -5.40 7.77
CA GLY A 58 -15.92 -6.16 7.19
C GLY A 58 -14.59 -5.40 7.11
N ILE A 59 -14.48 -4.27 7.82
CA ILE A 59 -13.24 -3.48 7.90
C ILE A 59 -12.65 -3.61 9.32
N GLY A 60 -11.37 -3.95 9.44
CA GLY A 60 -10.71 -4.02 10.74
C GLY A 60 -10.67 -2.65 11.45
N ARG A 61 -10.90 -2.64 12.77
CA ARG A 61 -10.89 -1.42 13.61
C ARG A 61 -9.64 -0.55 13.42
N ALA A 62 -8.46 -1.18 13.27
CA ALA A 62 -7.21 -0.47 13.03
C ALA A 62 -7.23 0.34 11.72
N SER A 63 -7.84 -0.20 10.66
CA SER A 63 -7.96 0.49 9.37
C SER A 63 -8.89 1.69 9.46
N VAL A 64 -9.97 1.58 10.24
CA VAL A 64 -10.89 2.70 10.51
C VAL A 64 -10.15 3.85 11.18
N TYR A 65 -9.41 3.57 12.26
CA TYR A 65 -8.64 4.60 12.96
C TYR A 65 -7.52 5.20 12.11
N GLN A 66 -6.82 4.41 11.29
CA GLN A 66 -5.79 4.92 10.37
C GLN A 66 -6.38 5.87 9.33
N VAL A 67 -7.55 5.54 8.77
CA VAL A 67 -8.26 6.40 7.82
C VAL A 67 -8.68 7.70 8.50
N LEU A 68 -9.30 7.63 9.68
CA LEU A 68 -9.71 8.81 10.44
C LEU A 68 -8.52 9.70 10.84
N ALA A 69 -7.40 9.11 11.25
CA ALA A 69 -6.18 9.84 11.60
C ALA A 69 -5.56 10.52 10.36
N ARG A 70 -5.62 9.88 9.20
CA ARG A 70 -5.11 10.43 7.93
C ARG A 70 -5.97 11.57 7.39
N THR A 71 -7.29 11.48 7.55
CA THR A 71 -8.25 12.53 7.13
C THR A 71 -8.19 13.79 8.02
N ARG A 72 -7.65 13.68 9.24
CA ARG A 72 -7.53 14.83 10.18
C ARG A 72 -6.27 15.68 9.98
N ARG A 73 -5.35 15.26 9.09
CA ARG A 73 -4.18 16.04 8.66
C ARG A 73 -4.50 16.81 7.39
#